data_AF-A0A202DUE2-F1
#
_entry.id   AF-A0A202DUE2-F1
#
_cell.length_a   1.000
_cell.length_b   1.000
_cell.length_c   1.000
_cell.angle_alpha   90.00
_cell.angle_beta   90.00
_cell.angle_gamma   90.00
#
_symmetry.space_group_name_H-M   'P 1'
#
loop_
_entity.id
_entity.type
_entity.pdbx_description
1 polymer ?
#
loop_
_entity_poly.entity_id
_entity_poly.type
_entity_poly.pdbx_seq_one_letter_code
_entity_poly.pdbx_strand_id
1 'polypeptide(L)'
;MNKALDYYQKSLDVVLSESVSQKAREIKGKSTVSNTVTDIDGNVYRTIKIGNQVWMAENLKGTHYRNGDPIAHVTRTSAWSNLSTGAYCNYDNTVSNVSTYGRLYNWYAVNDSRKIAPAGWHVPTDAEWRTLVDYLGGSGVAGGKMKESGTLHWKSPNTGATNASGFSALPGGYRFSHGSLGNVGYYASFWSSTVYTDDSAWRRKLIYDGSEVNRTHNYKHYGFSVRCVRDH
;
A
#
# COMPACT_ATOMS: atom_id res chain seq x y z
N MET A 1 58.68 7.85 -35.35
CA MET A 1 57.71 8.65 -34.57
C MET A 1 56.40 7.90 -34.24
N ASN A 2 56.06 6.77 -34.88
CA ASN A 2 54.74 6.11 -34.69
C ASN A 2 54.63 5.04 -33.59
N LYS A 3 55.72 4.45 -33.08
CA LYS A 3 55.63 3.38 -32.07
C LYS A 3 55.25 3.89 -30.67
N ALA A 4 55.70 5.09 -30.31
CA ALA A 4 55.37 5.70 -29.03
C ALA A 4 53.88 6.09 -28.99
N LEU A 5 53.36 6.71 -30.05
CA LEU A 5 51.96 7.10 -30.15
C LEU A 5 51.00 5.89 -30.11
N ASP A 6 51.35 4.79 -30.80
CA ASP A 6 50.58 3.53 -30.77
C ASP A 6 50.61 2.87 -29.38
N TYR A 7 51.73 2.95 -28.67
CA TYR A 7 51.83 2.47 -27.29
C TYR A 7 50.97 3.29 -26.32
N TYR A 8 51.00 4.63 -26.44
CA TYR A 8 50.16 5.51 -25.64
C TYR A 8 48.68 5.27 -25.90
N GLN A 9 48.27 5.13 -27.17
CA GLN A 9 46.88 4.89 -27.51
C GLN A 9 46.36 3.56 -26.93
N LYS A 10 47.13 2.46 -27.11
CA LYS A 10 46.79 1.16 -26.52
C LYS A 10 46.72 1.20 -25.00
N SER A 11 47.62 1.95 -24.36
CA SER A 11 47.61 2.11 -22.90
C SER A 11 46.35 2.86 -22.42
N LEU A 12 45.89 3.87 -23.17
CA LEU A 12 44.66 4.58 -22.88
C LEU A 12 43.43 3.67 -23.04
N ASP A 13 43.37 2.90 -24.11
CA ASP A 13 42.23 2.01 -24.40
C ASP A 13 42.08 0.92 -23.32
N VAL A 14 43.19 0.37 -22.83
CA VAL A 14 43.20 -0.58 -21.71
C VAL A 14 42.66 0.07 -20.44
N VAL A 15 43.17 1.25 -20.06
CA VAL A 15 42.72 1.98 -18.86
C VAL A 15 41.24 2.34 -18.94
N LEU A 16 40.75 2.77 -20.11
CA LEU A 16 39.33 3.02 -20.33
C LEU A 16 38.50 1.76 -20.16
N SER A 17 38.94 0.63 -20.74
CA SER A 17 38.22 -0.65 -20.66
C SER A 17 38.10 -1.19 -19.24
N GLU A 18 39.15 -1.02 -18.42
CA GLU A 18 39.16 -1.40 -17.01
C GLU A 18 38.23 -0.52 -16.18
N SER A 19 38.25 0.80 -16.40
CA SER A 19 37.36 1.76 -15.72
C SER A 19 35.87 1.49 -16.03
N VAL A 20 35.55 1.16 -17.28
CA VAL A 20 34.18 0.82 -17.69
C VAL A 20 33.74 -0.50 -17.04
N SER A 21 34.62 -1.49 -17.01
CA SER A 21 34.36 -2.79 -16.36
C SER A 21 34.15 -2.65 -14.86
N GLN A 22 34.88 -1.76 -14.19
CA GLN A 22 34.74 -1.46 -12.77
C GLN A 22 33.41 -0.75 -12.47
N LYS A 23 33.03 0.27 -13.25
CA LYS A 23 31.71 0.92 -13.13
C LYS A 23 30.56 -0.05 -13.40
N ALA A 24 30.69 -0.95 -14.37
CA ALA A 24 29.68 -1.97 -14.65
C ALA A 24 29.51 -2.96 -13.50
N ARG A 25 30.60 -3.32 -12.79
CA ARG A 25 30.56 -4.14 -11.58
C ARG A 25 29.94 -3.40 -10.40
N GLU A 26 30.21 -2.11 -10.22
CA GLU A 26 29.56 -1.27 -9.21
C GLU A 26 28.05 -1.13 -9.45
N ILE A 27 27.63 -0.97 -10.71
CA ILE A 27 26.21 -0.91 -11.09
C ILE A 27 25.53 -2.26 -10.88
N LYS A 28 26.18 -3.38 -11.21
CA LYS A 28 25.66 -4.74 -10.95
C LYS A 28 25.60 -5.09 -9.46
N GLY A 29 26.49 -4.52 -8.62
CA GLY A 29 26.51 -4.72 -7.18
C GLY A 29 25.52 -3.83 -6.41
N LYS A 30 25.05 -2.73 -7.02
CA LYS A 30 23.95 -1.93 -6.51
C LYS A 30 22.64 -2.67 -6.80
N SER A 31 22.14 -3.42 -5.82
CA SER A 31 20.75 -3.87 -5.81
C SER A 31 19.85 -2.67 -6.10
N THR A 32 19.34 -2.57 -7.32
CA THR A 32 18.27 -1.64 -7.65
C THR A 32 17.09 -2.06 -6.79
N VAL A 33 16.86 -1.35 -5.69
CA VAL A 33 15.65 -1.52 -4.89
C VAL A 33 14.51 -1.31 -5.87
N SER A 34 13.80 -2.38 -6.21
CA SER A 34 12.61 -2.28 -7.04
C SER A 34 11.66 -1.33 -6.31
N ASN A 35 11.35 -0.20 -6.95
CA ASN A 35 10.41 0.79 -6.43
C ASN A 35 8.96 0.35 -6.69
N THR A 36 8.76 -0.90 -7.09
CA THR A 36 7.45 -1.50 -7.32
C THR A 36 7.38 -2.93 -6.77
N VAL A 37 6.15 -3.37 -6.54
CA VAL A 37 5.77 -4.75 -6.25
C VAL A 37 4.60 -5.14 -7.16
N THR A 38 4.53 -6.41 -7.56
CA THR A 38 3.46 -6.95 -8.40
C THR A 38 2.71 -8.05 -7.66
N ASP A 39 1.38 -8.00 -7.65
CA ASP A 39 0.55 -9.08 -7.11
C ASP A 39 0.36 -10.23 -8.12
N ILE A 40 -0.35 -11.28 -7.70
CA ILE A 40 -0.60 -12.46 -8.54
C ILE A 40 -1.46 -12.16 -9.78
N ASP A 41 -2.21 -11.05 -9.75
CA ASP A 41 -3.07 -10.61 -10.84
C ASP A 41 -2.34 -9.71 -11.84
N GLY A 42 -1.04 -9.51 -11.65
CA GLY A 42 -0.23 -8.63 -12.49
C GLY A 42 -0.43 -7.13 -12.20
N ASN A 43 -1.13 -6.76 -11.12
CA ASN A 43 -1.19 -5.37 -10.72
C ASN A 43 0.17 -4.92 -10.20
N VAL A 44 0.73 -3.89 -10.82
CA VAL A 44 1.96 -3.25 -10.36
C VAL A 44 1.60 -2.08 -9.43
N TYR A 45 2.31 -1.99 -8.31
CA TYR A 45 2.16 -0.95 -7.30
C TYR A 45 3.50 -0.32 -7.02
N ARG A 46 3.55 0.99 -6.86
CA ARG A 46 4.76 1.68 -6.39
C ARG A 46 4.96 1.41 -4.90
N THR A 47 6.21 1.56 -4.48
CA THR A 47 6.63 1.37 -3.10
C THR A 47 7.37 2.59 -2.62
N ILE A 48 7.19 2.94 -1.34
CA ILE A 48 7.85 4.08 -0.70
C ILE A 48 8.46 3.65 0.63
N LYS A 49 9.68 4.08 0.90
CA LYS A 49 10.32 3.90 2.20
C LYS A 49 9.91 5.02 3.14
N ILE A 50 9.33 4.68 4.28
CA ILE A 50 8.94 5.61 5.33
C ILE A 50 9.58 5.13 6.63
N GLY A 51 10.58 5.87 7.10
CA GLY A 51 11.47 5.42 8.17
C GLY A 51 12.17 4.12 7.76
N ASN A 52 12.03 3.08 8.57
CA ASN A 52 12.62 1.76 8.31
C ASN A 52 11.69 0.80 7.56
N GLN A 53 10.43 1.18 7.33
CA GLN A 53 9.45 0.34 6.66
C GLN A 53 9.33 0.71 5.18
N VAL A 54 9.02 -0.28 4.34
CA VAL A 54 8.71 -0.06 2.93
C VAL A 54 7.24 -0.41 2.70
N TRP A 55 6.47 0.56 2.25
CA TRP A 55 5.02 0.51 2.11
C TRP A 55 4.61 0.57 0.64
N MET A 56 3.48 -0.05 0.29
CA MET A 56 2.82 0.24 -0.98
C MET A 56 2.33 1.70 -0.99
N ALA A 57 2.48 2.37 -2.12
CA ALA A 57 2.01 3.74 -2.34
C ALA A 57 0.55 3.79 -2.83
N GLU A 58 0.01 2.67 -3.30
CA GLU A 58 -1.38 2.50 -3.69
C GLU A 58 -2.08 1.42 -2.85
N ASN A 59 -3.42 1.45 -2.84
CA ASN A 59 -4.23 0.41 -2.22
C ASN A 59 -4.26 -0.85 -3.10
N LEU A 60 -4.37 -2.01 -2.46
CA LEU A 60 -4.45 -3.30 -3.16
C LEU A 60 -5.67 -3.38 -4.08
N LYS A 61 -5.47 -3.97 -5.27
CA LYS A 61 -6.47 -4.20 -6.33
C LYS A 61 -6.73 -5.68 -6.60
N GLY A 62 -5.93 -6.57 -5.99
CA GLY A 62 -5.95 -8.01 -6.24
C GLY A 62 -7.31 -8.66 -6.01
N THR A 63 -7.62 -9.65 -6.82
CA THR A 63 -8.84 -10.47 -6.80
C THR A 63 -8.55 -11.94 -6.51
N HIS A 64 -7.27 -12.32 -6.43
CA HIS A 64 -6.85 -13.66 -6.01
C HIS A 64 -5.93 -13.59 -4.78
N TYR A 65 -5.95 -14.66 -3.99
CA TYR A 65 -4.93 -14.90 -2.97
C TYR A 65 -3.61 -15.32 -3.64
N ARG A 66 -2.51 -15.29 -2.89
CA ARG A 66 -1.16 -15.61 -3.39
C ARG A 66 -1.03 -17.03 -3.94
N ASN A 67 -1.92 -17.95 -3.57
CA ASN A 67 -1.96 -19.31 -4.13
C ASN A 67 -2.76 -19.41 -5.45
N GLY A 68 -3.33 -18.30 -5.94
CA GLY A 68 -4.14 -18.26 -7.16
C GLY A 68 -5.64 -18.48 -6.93
N ASP A 69 -6.08 -18.80 -5.71
CA ASP A 69 -7.52 -18.95 -5.43
C ASP A 69 -8.24 -17.61 -5.54
N PRO A 70 -9.44 -17.56 -6.13
CA PRO A 70 -10.21 -16.33 -6.21
C PRO A 70 -10.73 -15.90 -4.84
N ILE A 71 -10.75 -14.59 -4.63
CA ILE A 71 -11.44 -13.94 -3.52
C ILE A 71 -12.85 -13.62 -4.01
N ALA A 72 -13.88 -13.92 -3.21
CA ALA A 72 -15.26 -13.73 -3.65
C ALA A 72 -15.57 -12.25 -3.92
N HIS A 73 -16.02 -11.92 -5.13
CA HIS A 73 -16.56 -10.60 -5.45
C HIS A 73 -18.03 -10.53 -5.05
N VAL A 74 -18.36 -9.77 -4.01
CA VAL A 74 -19.71 -9.70 -3.48
C VAL A 74 -20.21 -8.27 -3.52
N THR A 75 -21.27 -7.97 -4.28
CA THR A 75 -21.82 -6.62 -4.43
C THR A 75 -23.12 -6.41 -3.66
N ARG A 76 -23.92 -7.48 -3.48
CA ARG A 76 -25.20 -7.44 -2.75
C ARG A 76 -24.99 -7.22 -1.25
N THR A 77 -25.73 -6.27 -0.66
CA THR A 77 -25.63 -5.87 0.75
C THR A 77 -25.94 -7.03 1.70
N SER A 78 -27.06 -7.72 1.47
CA SER A 78 -27.51 -8.86 2.29
C SER A 78 -26.59 -10.07 2.21
N ALA A 79 -25.92 -10.28 1.07
CA ALA A 79 -24.93 -11.35 0.96
C ALA A 79 -23.68 -11.01 1.79
N TRP A 80 -23.20 -9.78 1.70
CA TRP A 80 -22.00 -9.32 2.40
C TRP A 80 -22.09 -9.43 3.92
N SER A 81 -23.24 -9.04 4.49
CA SER A 81 -23.45 -9.03 5.94
C SER A 81 -23.43 -10.41 6.59
N ASN A 82 -23.55 -11.49 5.80
CA ASN A 82 -23.59 -12.87 6.27
C ASN A 82 -22.31 -13.66 5.97
N LEU A 83 -21.27 -13.00 5.44
CA LEU A 83 -20.02 -13.66 5.05
C LEU A 83 -19.17 -14.03 6.28
N SER A 84 -18.77 -15.30 6.37
CA SER A 84 -17.69 -15.76 7.25
C SER A 84 -16.38 -16.02 6.51
N THR A 85 -16.34 -15.76 5.19
CA THR A 85 -15.19 -16.00 4.30
C THR A 85 -14.69 -14.70 3.67
N GLY A 86 -13.46 -14.74 3.15
CA GLY A 86 -12.86 -13.59 2.49
C GLY A 86 -13.62 -13.14 1.24
N ALA A 87 -13.88 -11.84 1.15
CA ALA A 87 -14.54 -11.21 0.02
C ALA A 87 -14.01 -9.80 -0.24
N TYR A 88 -14.21 -9.33 -1.46
CA TYR A 88 -13.96 -7.95 -1.85
C TYR A 88 -15.16 -7.33 -2.56
N CYS A 89 -15.15 -6.00 -2.64
CA CYS A 89 -16.00 -5.23 -3.54
C CYS A 89 -15.25 -3.99 -4.05
N ASN A 90 -15.80 -3.37 -5.09
CA ASN A 90 -15.39 -2.04 -5.53
C ASN A 90 -16.16 -0.99 -4.75
N TYR A 91 -15.57 0.19 -4.58
CA TYR A 91 -16.36 1.31 -4.11
C TYR A 91 -17.49 1.61 -5.12
N ASP A 92 -18.69 1.83 -4.59
CA ASP A 92 -19.94 1.98 -5.34
C ASP A 92 -20.21 0.87 -6.37
N ASN A 93 -19.64 -0.32 -6.14
CA ASN A 93 -19.66 -1.45 -7.09
C ASN A 93 -19.20 -1.08 -8.52
N THR A 94 -18.41 -0.02 -8.66
CA THR A 94 -18.03 0.58 -9.93
C THR A 94 -16.58 0.26 -10.26
N VAL A 95 -16.32 -0.36 -11.42
CA VAL A 95 -14.98 -0.83 -11.82
C VAL A 95 -14.00 0.32 -12.05
N SER A 96 -14.46 1.46 -12.57
CA SER A 96 -13.60 2.63 -12.80
C SER A 96 -13.01 3.22 -11.51
N ASN A 97 -13.59 2.93 -10.35
CA ASN A 97 -13.05 3.37 -9.05
C ASN A 97 -11.80 2.57 -8.63
N VAL A 98 -11.53 1.41 -9.25
CA VAL A 98 -10.43 0.52 -8.84
C VAL A 98 -9.06 1.14 -9.13
N SER A 99 -8.90 1.85 -10.24
CA SER A 99 -7.64 2.51 -10.59
C SER A 99 -7.25 3.60 -9.57
N THR A 100 -8.26 4.28 -9.01
CA THR A 100 -8.06 5.37 -8.04
C THR A 100 -7.96 4.84 -6.60
N TYR A 101 -8.97 4.09 -6.14
CA TYR A 101 -9.10 3.76 -4.71
C TYR A 101 -8.66 2.35 -4.34
N GLY A 102 -8.32 1.51 -5.33
CA GLY A 102 -8.17 0.08 -5.12
C GLY A 102 -9.50 -0.60 -4.83
N ARG A 103 -9.45 -1.70 -4.08
CA ARG A 103 -10.65 -2.44 -3.66
C ARG A 103 -10.82 -2.41 -2.13
N LEU A 104 -12.04 -2.74 -1.71
CA LEU A 104 -12.40 -2.91 -0.31
C LEU A 104 -12.49 -4.40 -0.01
N TYR A 105 -11.87 -4.83 1.08
CA TYR A 105 -11.81 -6.23 1.50
C TYR A 105 -12.40 -6.37 2.89
N ASN A 106 -13.13 -7.46 3.14
CA ASN A 106 -13.45 -7.82 4.51
C ASN A 106 -12.21 -8.35 5.25
N TRP A 107 -12.28 -8.41 6.57
CA TRP A 107 -11.12 -8.82 7.36
C TRP A 107 -10.80 -10.32 7.19
N TYR A 108 -11.79 -11.14 6.84
CA TYR A 108 -11.56 -12.56 6.54
C TYR A 108 -10.61 -12.74 5.35
N ALA A 109 -10.69 -11.88 4.32
CA ALA A 109 -9.73 -11.90 3.20
C ALA A 109 -8.34 -11.41 3.64
N VAL A 110 -8.29 -10.43 4.54
CA VAL A 110 -7.04 -9.87 5.09
C VAL A 110 -6.24 -10.90 5.88
N ASN A 111 -6.92 -11.71 6.69
CA ASN A 111 -6.29 -12.68 7.58
C ASN A 111 -6.37 -14.13 7.07
N ASP A 112 -6.66 -14.34 5.79
CA ASP A 112 -6.72 -15.67 5.20
C ASP A 112 -5.31 -16.31 5.14
N SER A 113 -5.24 -17.61 5.42
CA SER A 113 -4.00 -18.40 5.35
C SER A 113 -3.34 -18.36 3.97
N ARG A 114 -4.13 -18.19 2.90
CA ARG A 114 -3.68 -18.14 1.50
C ARG A 114 -2.98 -16.82 1.12
N LYS A 115 -3.04 -15.82 2.01
CA LYS A 115 -2.39 -14.50 1.93
C LYS A 115 -2.86 -13.64 0.76
N ILE A 116 -3.37 -12.45 1.06
CA ILE A 116 -3.82 -11.50 0.04
C ILE A 116 -2.69 -10.62 -0.53
N ALA A 117 -1.60 -10.45 0.21
CA ALA A 117 -0.50 -9.59 -0.19
C ALA A 117 0.46 -10.29 -1.18
N PRO A 118 1.17 -9.52 -2.04
CA PRO A 118 2.26 -10.05 -2.87
C PRO A 118 3.31 -10.85 -2.08
N ALA A 119 4.07 -11.72 -2.77
CA ALA A 119 5.17 -12.44 -2.11
C ALA A 119 6.24 -11.47 -1.59
N GLY A 120 6.76 -11.71 -0.37
CA GLY A 120 7.68 -10.80 0.32
C GLY A 120 7.00 -9.58 0.96
N TRP A 121 5.66 -9.55 0.99
CA TRP A 121 4.84 -8.50 1.58
C TRP A 121 3.71 -9.11 2.40
N HIS A 122 3.16 -8.31 3.32
CA HIS A 122 2.02 -8.70 4.14
C HIS A 122 1.10 -7.51 4.47
N VAL A 123 -0.11 -7.82 4.95
CA VAL A 123 -1.00 -6.79 5.49
C VAL A 123 -0.47 -6.38 6.86
N PRO A 124 -0.18 -5.08 7.08
CA PRO A 124 0.49 -4.58 8.27
C PRO A 124 -0.23 -4.97 9.56
N THR A 125 0.55 -5.34 10.56
CA THR A 125 0.09 -5.49 11.93
C THR A 125 -0.19 -4.13 12.57
N ASP A 126 -0.87 -4.12 13.72
CA ASP A 126 -1.09 -2.91 14.48
C ASP A 126 0.23 -2.30 15.01
N ALA A 127 1.24 -3.13 15.29
CA ALA A 127 2.57 -2.69 15.70
C ALA A 127 3.31 -1.97 14.56
N GLU A 128 3.20 -2.46 13.33
CA GLU A 128 3.81 -1.83 12.17
C GLU A 128 3.13 -0.52 11.81
N TRP A 129 1.80 -0.47 11.94
CA TRP A 129 1.09 0.81 11.86
C TRP A 129 1.55 1.80 12.93
N ARG A 130 1.76 1.36 14.18
CA ARG A 130 2.28 2.25 15.23
C ARG A 130 3.67 2.77 14.88
N THR A 131 4.56 1.91 14.39
CA THR A 131 5.90 2.30 13.92
C THR A 131 5.84 3.40 12.86
N LEU A 132 4.96 3.27 11.86
CA LEU A 132 4.72 4.32 10.86
C LEU A 132 4.25 5.63 11.51
N VAL A 133 3.25 5.55 12.39
CA VAL A 133 2.65 6.73 13.02
C VAL A 133 3.65 7.47 13.91
N ASP A 134 4.44 6.74 14.69
CA ASP A 134 5.45 7.29 15.58
C ASP A 134 6.56 7.97 14.77
N TYR A 135 7.04 7.33 13.69
CA TYR A 135 8.00 7.93 12.76
C TYR A 135 7.48 9.24 12.14
N LEU A 136 6.17 9.34 11.90
CA LEU A 136 5.55 10.55 11.35
C LEU A 136 5.26 11.63 12.39
N GLY A 137 5.69 11.45 13.64
CA GLY A 137 5.56 12.45 14.71
C GLY A 137 4.33 12.26 15.60
N GLY A 138 3.76 11.04 15.63
CA GLY A 138 2.66 10.67 16.52
C GLY A 138 1.27 10.89 15.92
N SER A 139 0.26 10.34 16.61
CA SER A 139 -1.10 10.21 16.08
C SER A 139 -1.75 11.54 15.71
N GLY A 140 -1.47 12.63 16.42
CA GLY A 140 -2.09 13.95 16.20
C GLY A 140 -1.73 14.64 14.88
N VAL A 141 -0.61 14.26 14.26
CA VAL A 141 -0.09 14.91 13.04
C VAL A 141 0.18 13.95 11.89
N ALA A 142 0.36 12.65 12.18
CA ALA A 142 0.73 11.66 11.18
C ALA A 142 -0.33 11.54 10.07
N GLY A 143 -1.62 11.70 10.40
CA GLY A 143 -2.69 11.59 9.41
C GLY A 143 -2.57 12.62 8.29
N GLY A 144 -2.29 13.87 8.61
CA GLY A 144 -2.03 14.93 7.64
C GLY A 144 -0.82 14.63 6.74
N LYS A 145 0.25 14.06 7.29
CA LYS A 145 1.43 13.64 6.51
C LYS A 145 1.17 12.42 5.61
N MET A 146 0.16 11.61 5.93
CA MET A 146 -0.21 10.41 5.17
C MET A 146 -1.21 10.68 4.04
N LYS A 147 -2.11 11.66 4.21
CA LYS A 147 -3.14 11.99 3.20
C LYS A 147 -2.53 12.59 1.95
N GLU A 148 -3.12 12.27 0.79
CA GLU A 148 -2.96 13.10 -0.42
C GLU A 148 -3.23 14.57 -0.08
N SER A 149 -2.37 15.46 -0.56
CA SER A 149 -2.50 16.91 -0.38
C SER A 149 -3.56 17.49 -1.33
N GLY A 150 -4.20 18.60 -0.93
CA GLY A 150 -5.23 19.25 -1.74
C GLY A 150 -6.58 18.56 -1.63
N THR A 151 -7.51 18.87 -2.53
CA THR A 151 -8.91 18.42 -2.44
C THR A 151 -9.41 17.78 -3.73
N LEU A 152 -8.52 17.14 -4.49
CA LEU A 152 -8.91 16.43 -5.71
C LEU A 152 -9.84 15.26 -5.39
N HIS A 153 -9.42 14.42 -4.42
CA HIS A 153 -10.24 13.32 -3.92
C HIS A 153 -10.81 13.59 -2.53
N TRP A 154 -10.03 14.23 -1.65
CA TRP A 154 -10.48 14.61 -0.32
C TRP A 154 -11.45 15.77 -0.37
N LYS A 155 -12.53 15.69 0.42
CA LYS A 155 -13.41 16.83 0.61
C LYS A 155 -12.67 17.94 1.36
N SER A 156 -12.97 19.19 1.02
CA SER A 156 -12.54 20.36 1.80
C SER A 156 -13.03 20.24 3.26
N PRO A 157 -12.19 20.53 4.28
CA PRO A 157 -10.91 21.26 4.16
C PRO A 157 -9.65 20.40 3.91
N ASN A 158 -9.74 19.07 3.93
CA ASN A 158 -8.58 18.17 3.98
C ASN A 158 -7.51 18.62 5.02
N THR A 159 -7.94 18.95 6.24
CA THR A 159 -7.14 19.60 7.29
C THR A 159 -5.78 18.93 7.47
N GLY A 160 -4.72 19.74 7.46
CA GLY A 160 -3.34 19.31 7.73
C GLY A 160 -2.73 18.39 6.67
N ALA A 161 -3.40 18.14 5.54
CA ALA A 161 -2.90 17.24 4.51
C ALA A 161 -1.71 17.83 3.75
N THR A 162 -0.55 17.20 3.89
CA THR A 162 0.72 17.62 3.28
C THR A 162 1.33 16.54 2.39
N ASN A 163 0.90 15.29 2.54
CA ASN A 163 1.51 14.12 1.91
C ASN A 163 3.04 14.01 2.11
N ALA A 164 3.59 14.62 3.17
CA ALA A 164 5.04 14.69 3.39
C ALA A 164 5.71 13.30 3.53
N SER A 165 4.94 12.26 3.84
CA SER A 165 5.42 10.87 3.91
C SER A 165 5.50 10.16 2.55
N GLY A 166 4.86 10.68 1.51
CA GLY A 166 4.65 9.99 0.24
C GLY A 166 3.64 8.84 0.29
N PHE A 167 3.03 8.56 1.44
CA PHE A 167 2.04 7.51 1.60
C PHE A 167 0.81 7.71 0.71
N SER A 168 0.41 8.96 0.42
CA SER A 168 -0.64 9.29 -0.55
C SER A 168 -1.96 8.56 -0.30
N ALA A 169 -2.47 8.59 0.95
CA ALA A 169 -3.75 7.99 1.28
C ALA A 169 -4.89 8.73 0.56
N LEU A 170 -5.73 7.95 -0.12
CA LEU A 170 -6.93 8.43 -0.81
C LEU A 170 -8.19 8.08 -0.02
N PRO A 171 -9.22 8.94 -0.05
CA PRO A 171 -10.44 8.76 0.72
C PRO A 171 -11.42 7.84 0.00
N GLY A 172 -11.04 6.57 -0.17
CA GLY A 172 -11.82 5.54 -0.85
C GLY A 172 -13.07 5.07 -0.08
N GLY A 173 -13.42 5.72 1.03
CA GLY A 173 -14.57 5.35 1.85
C GLY A 173 -14.42 3.95 2.43
N TYR A 174 -15.55 3.29 2.65
CA TYR A 174 -15.58 1.91 3.13
C TYR A 174 -16.96 1.27 2.92
N ARG A 175 -17.01 -0.04 3.17
CA ARG A 175 -18.24 -0.81 3.25
C ARG A 175 -18.58 -1.10 4.72
N PHE A 176 -19.82 -0.84 5.10
CA PHE A 176 -20.31 -1.16 6.45
C PHE A 176 -20.51 -2.67 6.62
N SER A 177 -20.58 -3.14 7.87
CA SER A 177 -20.86 -4.55 8.19
C SER A 177 -22.22 -5.02 7.64
N HIS A 178 -23.22 -4.14 7.59
CA HIS A 178 -24.53 -4.42 6.98
C HIS A 178 -24.53 -4.30 5.44
N GLY A 179 -23.35 -4.11 4.83
CA GLY A 179 -23.13 -4.23 3.40
C GLY A 179 -23.34 -2.96 2.57
N SER A 180 -23.82 -1.85 3.15
CA SER A 180 -23.90 -0.57 2.45
C SER A 180 -22.50 0.03 2.24
N LEU A 181 -22.35 0.88 1.22
CA LEU A 181 -21.12 1.61 0.92
C LEU A 181 -21.32 3.08 1.29
N GLY A 182 -20.25 3.76 1.65
CA GLY A 182 -20.32 5.21 1.84
C GLY A 182 -18.97 5.84 2.12
N ASN A 183 -19.01 7.13 2.41
CA ASN A 183 -17.90 7.88 2.99
C ASN A 183 -16.67 8.12 2.09
N VAL A 184 -16.79 7.92 0.76
CA VAL A 184 -15.79 8.44 -0.19
C VAL A 184 -15.65 9.94 -0.09
N GLY A 185 -14.43 10.43 -0.20
CA GLY A 185 -14.07 11.83 -0.02
C GLY A 185 -13.89 12.26 1.44
N TYR A 186 -14.47 11.52 2.39
CA TYR A 186 -14.44 11.86 3.81
C TYR A 186 -13.46 11.03 4.63
N TYR A 187 -13.28 9.76 4.26
CA TYR A 187 -12.48 8.82 5.04
C TYR A 187 -11.59 7.94 4.18
N ALA A 188 -10.37 7.71 4.65
CA ALA A 188 -9.51 6.60 4.22
C ALA A 188 -9.39 5.61 5.38
N SER A 189 -9.75 4.35 5.15
CA SER A 189 -9.74 3.31 6.18
C SER A 189 -8.90 2.13 5.72
N PHE A 190 -8.00 1.68 6.60
CA PHE A 190 -7.05 0.61 6.30
C PHE A 190 -7.10 -0.49 7.34
N TRP A 191 -7.22 -1.73 6.91
CA TRP A 191 -7.13 -2.87 7.81
C TRP A 191 -5.74 -3.02 8.44
N SER A 192 -5.72 -3.51 9.68
CA SER A 192 -4.59 -4.23 10.26
C SER A 192 -4.86 -5.73 10.21
N SER A 193 -3.82 -6.55 10.08
CA SER A 193 -3.91 -8.00 10.27
C SER A 193 -4.05 -8.42 11.74
N THR A 194 -3.96 -7.48 12.69
CA THR A 194 -4.06 -7.77 14.12
C THR A 194 -5.52 -7.82 14.58
N VAL A 195 -5.90 -8.98 15.15
CA VAL A 195 -7.19 -9.20 15.82
C VAL A 195 -7.34 -8.26 17.03
N TYR A 196 -8.55 -7.78 17.27
CA TYR A 196 -8.90 -7.11 18.54
C TYR A 196 -9.78 -8.02 19.41
N THR A 197 -10.83 -8.59 18.83
CA THR A 197 -11.68 -9.61 19.45
C THR A 197 -12.04 -10.68 18.42
N ASP A 198 -12.77 -11.72 18.84
CA ASP A 198 -13.23 -12.77 17.92
C ASP A 198 -14.05 -12.21 16.74
N ASP A 199 -14.78 -11.13 16.94
CA ASP A 199 -15.62 -10.50 15.90
C ASP A 199 -15.00 -9.25 15.26
N SER A 200 -13.88 -8.75 15.77
CA SER A 200 -13.34 -7.44 15.35
C SER A 200 -11.83 -7.40 15.21
N ALA A 201 -11.36 -6.46 14.41
CA ALA A 201 -9.94 -6.26 14.16
C ALA A 201 -9.56 -4.80 14.15
N TRP A 202 -8.28 -4.53 14.39
CA TRP A 202 -7.74 -3.17 14.38
C TRP A 202 -7.75 -2.59 12.96
N ARG A 203 -7.89 -1.26 12.89
CA ARG A 203 -7.74 -0.48 11.67
C ARG A 203 -7.07 0.86 11.93
N ARG A 204 -6.73 1.54 10.84
CA ARG A 204 -6.41 2.97 10.82
C ARG A 204 -7.45 3.73 10.04
N LYS A 205 -7.77 4.95 10.49
CA LYS A 205 -8.73 5.84 9.85
C LYS A 205 -8.17 7.26 9.78
N LEU A 206 -8.20 7.83 8.59
CA LEU A 206 -7.91 9.24 8.32
C LEU A 206 -9.23 9.95 7.99
N ILE A 207 -9.39 11.18 8.45
CA ILE A 207 -10.62 11.97 8.28
C ILE A 207 -10.28 13.27 7.53
N TYR A 208 -11.20 13.72 6.68
CA TYR A 208 -11.01 14.91 5.85
C TYR A 208 -10.79 16.19 6.67
N ASP A 209 -11.40 16.35 7.83
CA ASP A 209 -11.31 17.56 8.66
C ASP A 209 -10.29 17.46 9.81
N GLY A 210 -9.56 16.34 9.90
CA GLY A 210 -8.54 16.09 10.91
C GLY A 210 -7.12 15.89 10.35
N SER A 211 -6.10 16.24 11.15
CA SER A 211 -4.70 15.95 10.86
C SER A 211 -4.21 14.65 11.50
N GLU A 212 -5.04 14.03 12.32
CA GLU A 212 -4.71 12.86 13.09
C GLU A 212 -4.95 11.55 12.33
N VAL A 213 -4.30 10.49 12.79
CA VAL A 213 -4.58 9.11 12.39
C VAL A 213 -5.21 8.38 13.57
N ASN A 214 -6.45 7.96 13.36
CA ASN A 214 -7.24 7.31 14.38
C ASN A 214 -6.95 5.79 14.40
N ARG A 215 -6.59 5.27 15.57
CA ARG A 215 -6.50 3.83 15.86
C ARG A 215 -7.80 3.38 16.51
N THR A 216 -8.54 2.51 15.84
CA THR A 216 -9.83 1.98 16.30
C THR A 216 -10.01 0.56 15.78
N HIS A 217 -11.07 -0.12 16.19
CA HIS A 217 -11.41 -1.47 15.73
C HIS A 217 -12.85 -1.50 15.19
N ASN A 218 -13.12 -2.44 14.30
CA ASN A 218 -14.45 -2.64 13.72
C ASN A 218 -14.71 -4.12 13.45
N TYR A 219 -15.98 -4.48 13.29
CA TYR A 219 -16.37 -5.84 12.95
C TYR A 219 -15.67 -6.34 11.69
N LYS A 220 -15.27 -7.62 11.67
CA LYS A 220 -14.55 -8.26 10.57
C LYS A 220 -15.31 -8.23 9.23
N HIS A 221 -16.62 -8.01 9.28
CA HIS A 221 -17.49 -7.81 8.12
C HIS A 221 -17.35 -6.44 7.45
N TYR A 222 -16.71 -5.42 8.05
CA TYR A 222 -16.50 -4.16 7.33
C TYR A 222 -15.61 -4.37 6.10
N GLY A 223 -15.79 -3.58 5.05
CA GLY A 223 -14.88 -3.55 3.91
C GLY A 223 -13.98 -2.32 3.98
N PHE A 224 -12.68 -2.52 4.18
CA PHE A 224 -11.69 -1.44 4.17
C PHE A 224 -10.62 -1.69 3.10
N SER A 225 -9.91 -0.62 2.73
CA SER A 225 -8.76 -0.74 1.85
C SER A 225 -7.64 -1.53 2.53
N VAL A 226 -6.81 -2.18 1.71
CA VAL A 226 -5.59 -2.85 2.16
C VAL A 226 -4.41 -2.13 1.55
N ARG A 227 -3.37 -1.93 2.36
CA ARG A 227 -2.08 -1.43 1.93
C ARG A 227 -1.00 -2.28 2.59
N CYS A 228 -0.13 -2.88 1.80
CA CYS A 228 0.84 -3.84 2.31
C CYS A 228 2.14 -3.16 2.71
N VAL A 229 2.85 -3.80 3.63
CA VAL A 229 4.22 -3.47 4.04
C VAL A 229 5.12 -4.66 3.69
N ARG A 230 6.37 -4.36 3.33
CA ARG A 230 7.34 -5.39 2.94
C ARG A 230 7.80 -6.17 4.16
N ASP A 231 8.03 -7.47 3.99
CA ASP A 231 8.57 -8.34 5.03
C ASP A 231 9.96 -7.82 5.50
N HIS A 232 10.27 -8.08 6.77
CA HIS A 232 11.49 -7.67 7.46
C HIS A 232 12.37 -8.88 7.79
#